data_AF-A0A3M6VY35-F1
#
_entry.id   AF-A0A3M6VY35-F1
#
_cell.length_a   1.000
_cell.length_b   1.000
_cell.length_c   1.000
_cell.angle_alpha   90.00
_cell.angle_beta   90.00
_cell.angle_gamma   90.00
#
_symmetry.space_group_name_H-M   'P 1'
#
loop_
_entity.id
_entity.type
_entity.pdbx_description
1 polymer ?
#
loop_
_entity_poly.entity_id
_entity_poly.type
_entity_poly.pdbx_seq_one_letter_code
_entity_poly.pdbx_strand_id
1 'polypeptide(L)'
;MVESKSDEILAGADEKDVAFLVVGDPFGATTHTDLALRCRQHEPPIPTRTLPNASILTAVGATGLSLYNFGQTVSMVFFTEDWKPSSFYDRVAENTGLGFHTLMLLDIKVKEPDLKALARGKIIYEPPRFMTVAQCASQMLEVEEERKQGICSKEALAVGVARLGSDDQQIVAGTLEELAGADLGKPLHSLVLCGKKMHELEWEYVRGFAMDQKKFDEVWKQSYKA
;
A
#
# COMPACT_ATOMS: atom_id res chain seq x y z
N MET A 1 -7.58 5.80 17.12
CA MET A 1 -8.05 5.01 18.28
C MET A 1 -6.90 4.25 18.90
N VAL A 2 -6.14 3.44 18.16
CA VAL A 2 -4.99 2.71 18.72
C VAL A 2 -3.91 3.64 19.28
N GLU A 3 -3.49 4.64 18.51
CA GLU A 3 -2.42 5.57 18.93
C GLU A 3 -2.87 6.62 19.97
N SER A 4 -4.15 6.99 19.93
CA SER A 4 -4.71 8.07 20.75
C SER A 4 -5.39 7.61 22.04
N LYS A 5 -5.65 6.31 22.18
CA LYS A 5 -6.32 5.69 23.35
C LYS A 5 -5.59 4.42 23.79
N SER A 6 -4.29 4.36 23.59
CA SER A 6 -3.46 3.22 24.02
C SER A 6 -3.55 2.97 25.52
N ASP A 7 -3.66 4.01 26.35
CA ASP A 7 -3.82 3.85 27.80
C ASP A 7 -5.11 3.11 28.16
N GLU A 8 -6.21 3.34 27.42
CA GLU A 8 -7.46 2.58 27.59
C GLU A 8 -7.31 1.12 27.17
N ILE A 9 -6.50 0.85 26.14
CA ILE A 9 -6.24 -0.53 25.64
C ILE A 9 -5.38 -1.31 26.64
N LEU A 10 -4.40 -0.64 27.26
CA LEU A 10 -3.46 -1.25 28.20
C LEU A 10 -3.98 -1.30 29.64
N ALA A 11 -5.12 -0.67 29.94
CA ALA A 11 -5.68 -0.62 31.28
C ALA A 11 -5.94 -2.02 31.85
N GLY A 12 -5.24 -2.36 32.94
CA GLY A 12 -5.35 -3.64 33.63
C GLY A 12 -4.74 -4.83 32.87
N ALA A 13 -3.95 -4.58 31.82
CA ALA A 13 -3.24 -5.62 31.06
C ALA A 13 -2.02 -6.17 31.83
N ASP A 14 -1.60 -5.53 32.91
CA ASP A 14 -0.62 -6.03 33.88
C ASP A 14 -1.21 -7.06 34.86
N GLU A 15 -2.54 -7.02 35.07
CA GLU A 15 -3.25 -7.92 35.99
C GLU A 15 -4.03 -9.03 35.29
N LYS A 16 -4.41 -8.85 34.01
CA LYS A 16 -5.29 -9.77 33.26
C LYS A 16 -4.80 -9.99 31.84
N ASP A 17 -5.14 -11.15 31.28
CA ASP A 17 -4.90 -11.44 29.87
C ASP A 17 -5.80 -10.60 28.97
N VAL A 18 -5.18 -9.74 28.15
CA VAL A 18 -5.85 -8.89 27.15
C VAL A 18 -5.40 -9.29 25.75
N ALA A 19 -6.37 -9.46 24.85
CA ALA A 19 -6.12 -9.74 23.44
C ALA A 19 -6.40 -8.51 22.58
N PHE A 20 -5.39 -8.07 21.81
CA PHE A 20 -5.52 -7.01 20.82
C PHE A 20 -5.52 -7.61 19.41
N LEU A 21 -6.70 -7.63 18.77
CA LEU A 21 -6.88 -8.22 17.44
C LEU A 21 -6.79 -7.13 16.37
N VAL A 22 -5.98 -7.40 15.35
CA VAL A 22 -5.73 -6.49 14.24
C VAL A 22 -5.90 -7.23 12.91
N VAL A 23 -6.22 -6.48 11.86
CA VAL A 23 -6.31 -7.05 10.51
C VAL A 23 -4.90 -7.30 9.99
N GLY A 24 -4.68 -8.51 9.47
CA GLY A 24 -3.38 -8.92 8.94
C GLY A 24 -2.37 -9.22 10.04
N ASP A 25 -1.12 -8.82 9.81
CA ASP A 25 -0.03 -9.03 10.76
C ASP A 25 0.17 -7.81 11.68
N PRO A 26 0.41 -8.00 12.99
CA PRO A 26 0.61 -6.90 13.93
C PRO A 26 1.69 -5.90 13.56
N PHE A 27 2.74 -6.29 12.81
CA PHE A 27 3.88 -5.44 12.46
C PHE A 27 4.07 -5.25 10.95
N GLY A 28 3.30 -5.93 10.11
CA GLY A 28 3.38 -5.85 8.65
C GLY A 28 2.75 -4.59 8.06
N ALA A 29 3.37 -3.43 8.31
CA ALA A 29 2.95 -2.07 7.93
C ALA A 29 1.95 -1.39 8.89
N THR A 30 2.26 -1.43 10.18
CA THR A 30 1.53 -0.73 11.24
C THR A 30 2.49 0.06 12.11
N THR A 31 1.95 0.90 12.99
CA THR A 31 2.68 1.61 14.05
C THR A 31 2.64 0.87 15.39
N HIS A 32 2.16 -0.39 15.44
CA HIS A 32 1.94 -1.12 16.69
C HIS A 32 3.21 -1.43 17.49
N THR A 33 4.40 -1.23 16.89
CA THR A 33 5.66 -1.20 17.64
C THR A 33 5.62 -0.16 18.77
N ASP A 34 4.95 0.98 18.58
CA ASP A 34 4.73 1.97 19.64
C ASP A 34 3.97 1.36 20.83
N LEU A 35 2.90 0.60 20.57
CA LEU A 35 2.12 -0.07 21.62
C LEU A 35 2.99 -1.09 22.39
N ALA A 36 3.79 -1.88 21.67
CA ALA A 36 4.72 -2.82 22.30
C ALA A 36 5.79 -2.11 23.16
N LEU A 37 6.27 -0.94 22.72
CA LEU A 37 7.20 -0.12 23.51
C LEU A 37 6.54 0.42 24.78
N ARG A 38 5.29 0.91 24.70
CA ARG A 38 4.53 1.35 25.88
C ARG A 38 4.34 0.23 26.90
N CYS A 39 4.01 -0.99 26.46
CA CYS A 39 3.94 -2.15 27.36
C CYS A 39 5.25 -2.40 28.11
N ARG A 40 6.40 -2.27 27.41
CA ARG A 40 7.73 -2.46 28.00
C ARG A 40 8.12 -1.34 28.97
N GLN A 41 7.61 -0.13 28.77
CA GLN A 41 7.86 1.06 29.59
C GLN A 41 6.88 1.21 30.76
N HIS A 42 5.81 0.42 30.80
CA HIS A 42 4.85 0.41 31.90
C HIS A 42 5.53 -0.06 33.21
N GLU A 43 4.99 0.37 34.36
CA GLU A 43 5.44 -0.03 35.68
C GLU A 43 4.29 -0.66 36.48
N PRO A 44 4.31 -1.98 36.73
CA PRO A 44 5.32 -2.97 36.29
C PRO A 44 5.25 -3.24 34.77
N PRO A 45 6.32 -3.70 34.10
CA PRO A 45 6.29 -3.98 32.66
C PRO A 45 5.20 -5.00 32.29
N ILE A 46 4.41 -4.69 31.26
CA ILE A 46 3.34 -5.57 30.78
C ILE A 46 3.96 -6.65 29.88
N PRO A 47 3.87 -7.95 30.23
CA PRO A 47 4.34 -9.04 29.37
C PRO A 47 3.52 -9.08 28.07
N THR A 48 4.17 -9.13 26.92
CA THR A 48 3.50 -9.18 25.62
C THR A 48 3.92 -10.43 24.84
N ARG A 49 2.97 -10.99 24.09
CA ARG A 49 3.20 -12.08 23.13
C ARG A 49 2.55 -11.72 21.80
N THR A 50 3.35 -11.72 20.74
CA THR A 50 2.86 -11.49 19.38
C THR A 50 2.51 -12.82 18.72
N LEU A 51 1.36 -12.88 18.05
CA LEU A 51 0.96 -13.98 17.19
C LEU A 51 0.96 -13.48 15.73
N PRO A 52 1.95 -13.88 14.91
CA PRO A 52 2.01 -13.48 13.51
C PRO A 52 0.83 -14.02 12.70
N ASN A 53 0.50 -13.35 11.61
CA ASN A 53 -0.55 -13.77 10.68
C ASN A 53 -0.18 -13.42 9.23
N ALA A 54 -1.06 -13.73 8.27
CA ALA A 54 -0.88 -13.30 6.89
C ALA A 54 -0.81 -11.77 6.79
N SER A 55 0.15 -11.26 6.00
CA SER A 55 0.32 -9.83 5.72
C SER A 55 0.24 -9.58 4.21
N ILE A 56 -0.22 -8.40 3.80
CA ILE A 56 -0.12 -7.94 2.41
C ILE A 56 1.33 -7.97 1.91
N LEU A 57 2.31 -7.74 2.79
CA LEU A 57 3.74 -7.73 2.45
C LEU A 57 4.23 -9.09 1.93
N THR A 58 3.61 -10.19 2.35
CA THR A 58 3.92 -11.54 1.87
C THR A 58 2.89 -12.05 0.87
N ALA A 59 1.61 -11.73 1.09
CA ALA A 59 0.52 -12.20 0.26
C ALA A 59 0.60 -11.65 -1.18
N VAL A 60 1.21 -10.47 -1.38
CA VAL A 60 1.42 -9.88 -2.72
C VAL A 60 2.17 -10.80 -3.69
N GLY A 61 2.89 -11.81 -3.19
CA GLY A 61 3.48 -12.87 -4.03
C GLY A 61 2.45 -13.61 -4.91
N ALA A 62 1.15 -13.54 -4.57
CA ALA A 62 0.05 -14.04 -5.41
C ALA A 62 -0.03 -13.36 -6.79
N THR A 63 0.60 -12.19 -6.96
CA THR A 63 0.77 -11.53 -8.26
C THR A 63 1.71 -12.29 -9.20
N GLY A 64 2.47 -13.26 -8.69
CA GLY A 64 3.52 -13.98 -9.42
C GLY A 64 4.89 -13.28 -9.39
N LEU A 65 4.95 -12.07 -8.84
CA LEU A 65 6.20 -11.36 -8.61
C LEU A 65 6.94 -11.98 -7.40
N SER A 66 8.23 -12.21 -7.58
CA SER A 66 9.14 -12.75 -6.59
C SER A 66 9.31 -11.76 -5.43
N LEU A 67 8.95 -12.20 -4.22
CA LEU A 67 9.12 -11.41 -3.00
C LEU A 67 10.57 -10.98 -2.76
N TYR A 68 11.55 -11.73 -3.28
CA TYR A 68 12.97 -11.36 -3.18
C TYR A 68 13.35 -10.14 -4.03
N ASN A 69 12.53 -9.80 -5.03
CA ASN A 69 12.75 -8.67 -5.92
C ASN A 69 11.92 -7.43 -5.52
N PHE A 70 11.27 -7.42 -4.34
CA PHE A 70 10.62 -6.23 -3.80
C PHE A 70 11.62 -5.38 -3.00
N GLY A 71 11.62 -4.08 -3.27
CA GLY A 71 12.41 -3.10 -2.54
C GLY A 71 11.67 -2.55 -1.33
N GLN A 72 11.97 -1.30 -0.95
CA GLN A 72 11.27 -0.62 0.13
C GLN A 72 9.77 -0.50 -0.20
N THR A 73 8.90 -0.89 0.74
CA THR A 73 7.45 -0.64 0.64
C THR A 73 7.17 0.85 0.88
N VAL A 74 6.27 1.42 0.07
CA VAL A 74 5.97 2.86 0.07
C VAL A 74 4.48 3.07 0.30
N SER A 75 4.11 4.17 0.96
CA SER A 75 2.71 4.54 1.17
C SER A 75 2.33 5.72 0.27
N MET A 76 1.20 5.60 -0.43
CA MET A 76 0.55 6.69 -1.15
C MET A 76 -0.50 7.33 -0.24
N VAL A 77 -0.52 8.67 -0.18
CA VAL A 77 -1.52 9.44 0.56
C VAL A 77 -2.43 10.19 -0.39
N PHE A 78 -3.67 10.48 0.03
CA PHE A 78 -4.58 11.29 -0.79
C PHE A 78 -4.01 12.69 -1.03
N PHE A 79 -4.06 13.12 -2.29
CA PHE A 79 -3.84 14.52 -2.63
C PHE A 79 -5.04 15.37 -2.23
N THR A 80 -4.74 16.61 -1.85
CA THR A 80 -5.73 17.68 -1.66
C THR A 80 -5.37 18.83 -2.60
N GLU A 81 -6.25 19.83 -2.70
CA GLU A 81 -6.01 20.99 -3.57
C GLU A 81 -4.70 21.72 -3.22
N ASP A 82 -4.39 21.85 -1.92
CA ASP A 82 -3.24 22.62 -1.44
C ASP A 82 -2.05 21.75 -0.99
N TRP A 83 -2.19 20.42 -0.98
CA TRP A 83 -1.15 19.51 -0.49
C TRP A 83 -1.06 18.23 -1.31
N LYS A 84 0.04 18.11 -2.07
CA LYS A 84 0.36 17.00 -2.97
C LYS A 84 1.77 16.48 -2.70
N PRO A 85 1.98 15.69 -1.63
CA PRO A 85 3.31 15.23 -1.26
C PRO A 85 3.85 14.22 -2.29
N SER A 86 5.05 14.47 -2.80
CA SER A 86 5.72 13.62 -3.79
C SER A 86 6.87 12.78 -3.22
N SER A 87 7.00 12.69 -1.89
CA SER A 87 8.08 11.95 -1.21
C SER A 87 8.09 10.45 -1.54
N PHE A 88 6.93 9.88 -1.93
CA PHE A 88 6.85 8.51 -2.41
C PHE A 88 7.71 8.29 -3.66
N TYR A 89 7.81 9.30 -4.53
CA TYR A 89 8.47 9.21 -5.82
C TYR A 89 9.96 8.94 -5.66
N ASP A 90 10.60 9.58 -4.68
CA ASP A 90 12.03 9.39 -4.40
C ASP A 90 12.33 7.96 -3.93
N ARG A 91 11.44 7.36 -3.14
CA ARG A 91 11.56 5.96 -2.69
C ARG A 91 11.31 4.97 -3.82
N VAL A 92 10.34 5.25 -4.66
CA VAL A 92 10.10 4.47 -5.89
C VAL A 92 11.31 4.57 -6.82
N ALA A 93 11.94 5.75 -6.92
CA ALA A 93 13.16 5.96 -7.70
C ALA A 93 14.32 5.11 -7.19
N GLU A 94 14.54 5.06 -5.88
CA GLU A 94 15.56 4.21 -5.23
C GLU A 94 15.38 2.74 -5.62
N ASN A 95 14.16 2.20 -5.49
CA ASN A 95 13.86 0.83 -5.88
C ASN A 95 14.04 0.59 -7.38
N THR A 96 13.53 1.50 -8.21
CA THR A 96 13.58 1.41 -9.69
C THR A 96 15.02 1.42 -10.18
N GLY A 97 15.89 2.26 -9.60
CA GLY A 97 17.32 2.32 -9.93
C GLY A 97 18.05 1.01 -9.63
N LEU A 98 17.58 0.23 -8.66
CA LEU A 98 18.10 -1.11 -8.34
C LEU A 98 17.37 -2.23 -9.09
N GLY A 99 16.32 -1.89 -9.83
CA GLY A 99 15.48 -2.80 -10.61
C GLY A 99 14.42 -3.54 -9.79
N PHE A 100 14.15 -3.15 -8.55
CA PHE A 100 13.18 -3.81 -7.67
C PHE A 100 11.73 -3.38 -7.92
N HIS A 101 10.80 -4.30 -7.67
CA HIS A 101 9.38 -3.99 -7.58
C HIS A 101 9.11 -3.13 -6.34
N THR A 102 8.10 -2.26 -6.43
CA THR A 102 7.69 -1.43 -5.29
C THR A 102 6.24 -1.74 -4.94
N LEU A 103 6.01 -2.29 -3.74
CA LEU A 103 4.67 -2.38 -3.17
C LEU A 103 4.25 -1.00 -2.64
N MET A 104 3.16 -0.48 -3.20
CA MET A 104 2.47 0.73 -2.79
C MET A 104 1.27 0.38 -1.92
N LEU A 105 1.33 0.76 -0.65
CA LEU A 105 0.19 0.73 0.26
C LEU A 105 -0.63 2.00 0.07
N LEU A 106 -1.95 1.85 -0.04
CA LEU A 106 -2.83 2.96 -0.40
C LEU A 106 -3.54 3.52 0.82
N ASP A 107 -3.75 4.83 0.81
CA ASP A 107 -4.27 5.57 1.95
C ASP A 107 -5.64 5.09 2.42
N ILE A 108 -5.82 5.10 3.74
CA ILE A 108 -7.05 4.72 4.41
C ILE A 108 -7.42 5.85 5.36
N LYS A 109 -8.52 6.53 5.05
CA LYS A 109 -9.01 7.70 5.77
C LYS A 109 -10.29 7.31 6.49
N VAL A 110 -10.18 6.97 7.77
CA VAL A 110 -11.31 6.50 8.59
C VAL A 110 -11.44 7.41 9.80
N LYS A 111 -12.66 7.90 10.08
CA LYS A 111 -12.94 8.82 11.19
C LYS A 111 -12.09 10.09 11.15
N GLU A 112 -11.88 10.66 9.97
CA GLU A 112 -11.29 12.00 9.89
C GLU A 112 -12.31 13.05 10.33
N PRO A 113 -11.94 13.97 11.23
CA PRO A 113 -12.81 15.08 11.59
C PRO A 113 -12.91 16.05 10.40
N ASP A 114 -14.13 16.46 10.07
CA ASP A 114 -14.41 17.56 9.15
C ASP A 114 -13.74 18.83 9.70
N LEU A 115 -12.73 19.32 8.98
CA LEU A 115 -11.92 20.45 9.40
C LEU A 115 -12.76 21.74 9.56
N LYS A 116 -13.81 21.92 8.74
CA LYS A 116 -14.69 23.09 8.81
C LYS A 116 -15.62 23.01 10.01
N ALA A 117 -16.12 21.81 10.33
CA ALA A 117 -16.90 21.57 11.53
C ALA A 117 -16.04 21.72 12.78
N LEU A 118 -14.81 21.19 12.76
CA LEU A 118 -13.85 21.24 13.85
C LEU A 118 -13.43 22.68 14.15
N ALA A 119 -13.17 23.49 13.12
CA ALA A 119 -12.91 24.92 13.26
C ALA A 119 -14.08 25.70 13.90
N ARG A 120 -15.29 25.14 13.85
CA ARG A 120 -16.51 25.67 14.50
C ARG A 120 -16.82 24.97 15.84
N GLY A 121 -15.89 24.21 16.39
CA GLY A 121 -16.02 23.50 17.66
C GLY A 121 -16.91 22.25 17.61
N LYS A 122 -17.26 21.74 16.43
CA LYS A 122 -18.06 20.53 16.26
C LYS A 122 -17.20 19.40 15.69
N ILE A 123 -17.15 18.27 16.38
CA ILE A 123 -16.50 17.07 15.86
C ILE A 123 -17.52 16.30 15.03
N ILE A 124 -17.42 16.41 13.71
CA ILE A 124 -18.19 15.61 12.75
C ILE A 124 -17.18 14.77 11.98
N TYR A 125 -17.42 13.47 11.85
CA TYR A 125 -16.53 12.59 11.13
C TYR A 125 -16.98 12.42 9.68
N GLU A 126 -16.04 12.54 8.75
CA GLU A 126 -16.26 12.22 7.34
C GLU A 126 -16.48 10.71 7.14
N PRO A 127 -17.23 10.33 6.07
CA PRO A 127 -17.34 8.92 5.69
C PRO A 127 -15.95 8.33 5.39
N PRO A 128 -15.72 7.03 5.67
CA PRO A 128 -14.48 6.37 5.34
C PRO A 128 -14.15 6.48 3.85
N ARG A 129 -12.91 6.87 3.54
CA ARG A 129 -12.37 6.88 2.17
C ARG A 129 -11.19 5.92 2.10
N PHE A 130 -11.17 5.12 1.05
CA PHE A 130 -10.11 4.16 0.78
C PHE A 130 -9.61 4.42 -0.62
N MET A 131 -8.30 4.64 -0.75
CA MET A 131 -7.71 4.97 -2.04
C MET A 131 -7.76 3.76 -2.98
N THR A 132 -8.18 3.99 -4.22
CA THR A 132 -8.20 2.95 -5.26
C THR A 132 -6.87 2.89 -6.02
N VAL A 133 -6.66 1.79 -6.73
CA VAL A 133 -5.54 1.61 -7.67
C VAL A 133 -5.57 2.74 -8.72
N ALA A 134 -6.75 3.05 -9.26
CA ALA A 134 -6.92 4.12 -10.23
C ALA A 134 -6.45 5.48 -9.67
N GLN A 135 -6.88 5.85 -8.47
CA GLN A 135 -6.44 7.10 -7.84
C GLN A 135 -4.93 7.12 -7.58
N CYS A 136 -4.36 6.02 -7.09
CA CYS A 136 -2.92 5.90 -6.90
C CYS A 136 -2.16 6.09 -8.23
N ALA A 137 -2.57 5.39 -9.29
CA ALA A 137 -1.96 5.50 -10.60
C ALA A 137 -2.08 6.91 -11.17
N SER A 138 -3.25 7.56 -11.05
CA SER A 138 -3.42 8.96 -11.45
C SER A 138 -2.48 9.91 -10.71
N GLN A 139 -2.37 9.78 -9.38
CA GLN A 139 -1.45 10.61 -8.59
C GLN A 139 0.03 10.35 -8.94
N MET A 140 0.40 9.10 -9.24
CA MET A 140 1.75 8.77 -9.71
C MET A 140 2.06 9.42 -11.06
N LEU A 141 1.10 9.40 -11.99
CA LEU A 141 1.23 10.06 -13.29
C LEU A 141 1.31 11.59 -13.17
N GLU A 142 0.50 12.18 -12.29
CA GLU A 142 0.53 13.62 -12.01
C GLU A 142 1.91 14.07 -11.51
N VAL A 143 2.49 13.33 -10.56
CA VAL A 143 3.85 13.62 -10.06
C VAL A 143 4.90 13.36 -11.13
N GLU A 144 4.74 12.36 -11.99
CA GLU A 144 5.65 12.14 -13.12
C GLU A 144 5.66 13.33 -14.10
N GLU A 145 4.51 13.96 -14.38
CA GLU A 145 4.45 15.13 -15.26
C GLU A 145 5.27 16.31 -14.72
N GLU A 146 5.37 16.43 -13.40
CA GLU A 146 6.21 17.44 -12.73
C GLU A 146 7.68 17.01 -12.67
N ARG A 147 7.97 15.75 -12.31
CA ARG A 147 9.33 15.25 -12.03
C ARG A 147 10.10 14.86 -13.29
N LYS A 148 9.41 14.32 -14.31
CA LYS A 148 9.94 13.93 -15.63
C LYS A 148 11.19 13.05 -15.60
N GLN A 149 11.26 12.09 -14.67
CA GLN A 149 12.40 11.18 -14.55
C GLN A 149 12.14 9.81 -15.20
N GLY A 150 10.94 9.58 -15.73
CA GLY A 150 10.54 8.37 -16.44
C GLY A 150 10.23 7.18 -15.52
N ILE A 151 10.11 7.40 -14.21
CA ILE A 151 9.92 6.33 -13.22
C ILE A 151 8.46 5.88 -13.18
N CYS A 152 7.54 6.84 -13.08
CA CYS A 152 6.10 6.59 -13.06
C CYS A 152 5.48 6.98 -14.41
N SER A 153 6.15 6.63 -15.52
CA SER A 153 5.68 6.95 -16.86
C SER A 153 4.34 6.26 -17.18
N LYS A 154 3.62 6.78 -18.19
CA LYS A 154 2.38 6.19 -18.68
C LYS A 154 2.49 4.73 -19.07
N GLU A 155 3.67 4.32 -19.54
CA GLU A 155 3.99 2.97 -19.99
C GLU A 155 4.59 2.10 -18.88
N ALA A 156 4.92 2.65 -17.70
CA ALA A 156 5.46 1.87 -16.60
C ALA A 156 4.49 0.75 -16.23
N LEU A 157 4.99 -0.49 -16.20
CA LEU A 157 4.17 -1.66 -15.90
C LEU A 157 3.89 -1.71 -14.39
N ALA A 158 2.65 -2.03 -14.05
CA ALA A 158 2.20 -2.16 -12.69
C ALA A 158 1.13 -3.25 -12.55
N VAL A 159 0.89 -3.66 -11.31
CA VAL A 159 -0.15 -4.62 -10.93
C VAL A 159 -1.03 -3.99 -9.86
N GLY A 160 -2.29 -3.75 -10.20
CA GLY A 160 -3.34 -3.42 -9.25
C GLY A 160 -3.85 -4.67 -8.56
N VAL A 161 -3.98 -4.61 -7.24
CA VAL A 161 -4.49 -5.71 -6.43
C VAL A 161 -5.60 -5.19 -5.52
N ALA A 162 -6.71 -5.92 -5.46
CA ALA A 162 -7.81 -5.61 -4.56
C ALA A 162 -8.26 -6.85 -3.79
N ARG A 163 -8.55 -6.66 -2.49
CA ARG A 163 -9.11 -7.66 -1.58
C ARG A 163 -8.34 -8.98 -1.59
N LEU A 164 -7.00 -8.89 -1.61
CA LEU A 164 -6.14 -10.05 -1.74
C LEU A 164 -6.39 -11.09 -0.64
N GLY A 165 -6.56 -12.35 -1.03
CA GLY A 165 -6.88 -13.45 -0.12
C GLY A 165 -8.36 -13.62 0.22
N SER A 166 -9.26 -12.82 -0.38
CA SER A 166 -10.71 -13.03 -0.33
C SER A 166 -11.22 -13.81 -1.55
N ASP A 167 -12.44 -14.34 -1.46
CA ASP A 167 -13.09 -15.05 -2.57
C ASP A 167 -13.32 -14.14 -3.80
N ASP A 168 -13.49 -12.84 -3.59
CA ASP A 168 -13.69 -11.85 -4.63
C ASP A 168 -12.42 -11.01 -4.90
N GLN A 169 -11.24 -11.55 -4.60
CA GLN A 169 -9.96 -10.90 -4.91
C GLN A 169 -9.85 -10.56 -6.40
N GLN A 170 -9.14 -9.47 -6.71
CA GLN A 170 -8.86 -9.04 -8.07
C GLN A 170 -7.38 -8.71 -8.22
N ILE A 171 -6.78 -9.19 -9.30
CA ILE A 171 -5.42 -8.85 -9.73
C ILE A 171 -5.54 -8.40 -11.18
N VAL A 172 -5.07 -7.20 -11.48
CA VAL A 172 -5.11 -6.59 -12.81
C VAL A 172 -3.75 -5.99 -13.10
N ALA A 173 -3.14 -6.38 -14.22
CA ALA A 173 -1.86 -5.84 -14.66
C ALA A 173 -2.05 -4.92 -15.87
N GLY A 174 -1.13 -3.99 -16.07
CA GLY A 174 -1.19 -3.06 -17.19
C GLY A 174 -0.16 -1.96 -17.06
N THR A 175 -0.23 -0.98 -17.94
CA THR A 175 0.53 0.26 -17.76
C THR A 175 -0.12 1.14 -16.69
N LEU A 176 0.62 2.08 -16.10
CA LEU A 176 0.04 3.05 -15.16
C LEU A 176 -1.12 3.84 -15.77
N GLU A 177 -1.06 4.16 -17.07
CA GLU A 177 -2.17 4.82 -17.78
C GLU A 177 -3.43 3.94 -17.84
N GLU A 178 -3.29 2.63 -18.05
CA GLU A 178 -4.42 1.71 -18.05
C GLU A 178 -5.02 1.54 -16.65
N LEU A 179 -4.15 1.40 -15.64
CA LEU A 179 -4.58 1.24 -14.25
C LEU A 179 -5.25 2.50 -13.69
N ALA A 180 -4.88 3.69 -14.17
CA ALA A 180 -5.55 4.95 -13.82
C ALA A 180 -7.03 4.97 -14.24
N GLY A 181 -7.43 4.14 -15.21
CA GLY A 181 -8.82 3.96 -15.63
C GLY A 181 -9.49 2.67 -15.13
N ALA A 182 -8.81 1.85 -14.33
CA ALA A 182 -9.29 0.53 -13.96
C ALA A 182 -10.19 0.54 -12.72
N ASP A 183 -11.33 -0.15 -12.79
CA ASP A 183 -12.21 -0.40 -11.65
C ASP A 183 -11.99 -1.83 -11.12
N LEU A 184 -11.39 -1.93 -9.94
CA LEU A 184 -11.14 -3.21 -9.25
C LEU A 184 -12.20 -3.51 -8.18
N GLY A 185 -13.23 -2.67 -8.06
CA GLY A 185 -14.34 -2.81 -7.12
C GLY A 185 -14.03 -2.25 -5.72
N LYS A 186 -14.44 -2.98 -4.69
CA LYS A 186 -14.42 -2.53 -3.29
C LYS A 186 -13.01 -2.55 -2.67
N PRO A 187 -12.73 -1.68 -1.68
CA PRO A 187 -11.48 -1.74 -0.91
C PRO A 187 -11.29 -3.10 -0.19
N LEU A 188 -10.08 -3.47 0.24
CA LEU A 188 -8.82 -2.68 0.23
C LEU A 188 -8.00 -2.93 -1.04
N HIS A 189 -7.29 -1.90 -1.50
CA HIS A 189 -6.47 -1.94 -2.71
C HIS A 189 -4.97 -1.72 -2.38
N SER A 190 -4.10 -2.28 -3.21
CA SER A 190 -2.66 -2.03 -3.25
C SER A 190 -2.19 -1.98 -4.71
N LEU A 191 -1.10 -1.29 -4.99
CA LEU A 191 -0.49 -1.25 -6.32
C LEU A 191 0.95 -1.74 -6.22
N VAL A 192 1.40 -2.55 -7.17
CA VAL A 192 2.82 -2.90 -7.32
C VAL A 192 3.35 -2.24 -8.58
N LEU A 193 4.34 -1.36 -8.45
CA LEU A 193 5.08 -0.87 -9.62
C LEU A 193 6.15 -1.91 -9.98
N CYS A 194 6.15 -2.38 -11.23
CA CYS A 194 7.10 -3.41 -11.66
C CYS A 194 8.51 -2.83 -11.82
N GLY A 195 9.48 -3.47 -11.17
CA GLY A 195 10.90 -3.16 -11.32
C GLY A 195 11.47 -3.70 -12.62
N LYS A 196 12.63 -3.16 -13.01
CA LYS A 196 13.33 -3.54 -14.25
C LYS A 196 13.90 -4.97 -14.25
N LYS A 197 14.09 -5.60 -13.09
CA LYS A 197 14.57 -6.99 -12.97
C LYS A 197 13.46 -8.04 -13.07
N MET A 198 12.28 -7.68 -13.58
CA MET A 198 11.18 -8.62 -13.79
C MET A 198 11.62 -9.78 -14.69
N HIS A 199 11.72 -10.96 -14.11
CA HIS A 199 12.16 -12.18 -14.77
C HIS A 199 11.10 -12.69 -15.78
N GLU A 200 11.52 -13.48 -16.77
CA GLU A 200 10.62 -13.99 -17.82
C GLU A 200 9.45 -14.80 -17.23
N LEU A 201 9.70 -15.64 -16.21
CA LEU A 201 8.64 -16.36 -15.51
C LEU A 201 7.66 -15.44 -14.76
N GLU A 202 8.14 -14.33 -14.19
CA GLU A 202 7.28 -13.34 -13.54
C GLU A 202 6.39 -12.66 -14.58
N TRP A 203 6.98 -12.29 -15.72
CA TRP A 203 6.22 -11.74 -16.86
C TRP A 203 5.19 -12.72 -17.39
N GLU A 204 5.56 -13.99 -17.61
CA GLU A 204 4.68 -15.02 -18.15
C GLU A 204 3.48 -15.30 -17.23
N TYR A 205 3.66 -15.17 -15.92
CA TYR A 205 2.56 -15.27 -14.97
C TYR A 205 1.71 -13.99 -14.95
N VAL A 206 2.34 -12.82 -14.81
CA VAL A 206 1.65 -11.53 -14.64
C VAL A 206 0.83 -11.15 -15.88
N ARG A 207 1.30 -11.48 -17.10
CA ARG A 207 0.55 -11.24 -18.34
C ARG A 207 -0.85 -11.88 -18.35
N GLY A 208 -1.07 -12.93 -17.55
CA GLY A 208 -2.38 -13.54 -17.40
C GLY A 208 -3.44 -12.61 -16.80
N PHE A 209 -3.00 -11.57 -16.08
CA PHE A 209 -3.84 -10.54 -15.48
C PHE A 209 -3.88 -9.24 -16.29
N ALA A 210 -3.18 -9.17 -17.42
CA ALA A 210 -3.03 -7.91 -18.16
C ALA A 210 -4.33 -7.47 -18.84
N MET A 211 -4.66 -6.17 -18.69
CA MET A 211 -5.82 -5.55 -19.35
C MET A 211 -5.72 -5.62 -20.88
N ASP A 212 -4.52 -5.34 -21.40
CA ASP A 212 -4.13 -5.58 -22.79
C ASP A 212 -2.84 -6.39 -22.81
N GLN A 213 -2.97 -7.70 -23.03
CA GLN A 213 -1.82 -8.61 -23.05
C GLN A 213 -0.80 -8.25 -24.13
N LYS A 214 -1.24 -7.79 -25.30
CA LYS A 214 -0.35 -7.50 -26.42
C LYS A 214 0.50 -6.28 -26.09
N LYS A 215 -0.14 -5.21 -25.59
CA LYS A 215 0.56 -4.01 -25.16
C LYS A 215 1.48 -4.28 -23.98
N PHE A 216 1.03 -5.07 -23.00
CA PHE A 216 1.87 -5.48 -21.86
C PHE A 216 3.14 -6.22 -22.31
N ASP A 217 3.00 -7.15 -23.26
CA ASP A 217 4.13 -7.89 -23.84
C ASP A 217 5.11 -6.98 -24.61
N GLU A 218 4.58 -6.03 -25.38
CA GLU A 218 5.38 -5.07 -26.15
C GLU A 218 6.21 -4.17 -25.23
N VAL A 219 5.57 -3.60 -24.20
CA VAL A 219 6.24 -2.76 -23.21
C VAL A 219 7.29 -3.55 -22.43
N TRP A 220 6.97 -4.78 -21.98
CA TRP A 220 7.93 -5.61 -21.26
C TRP A 220 9.17 -5.91 -22.10
N LYS A 221 8.98 -6.30 -23.38
CA LYS A 221 10.09 -6.58 -24.30
C LYS A 221 10.97 -5.36 -24.58
N GLN A 222 10.39 -4.16 -24.62
CA GLN A 222 11.14 -2.93 -24.89
C GLN A 222 11.89 -2.41 -23.67
N SER A 223 11.29 -2.53 -22.50
CA SER A 223 11.70 -1.76 -21.31
C SER A 223 12.18 -2.60 -20.13
N TYR A 224 11.97 -3.92 -20.14
CA TYR A 224 12.21 -4.81 -19.00
C TYR A 224 13.03 -6.06 -19.37
N LYS A 225 12.95 -6.50 -20.63
CA LYS A 225 13.80 -7.56 -21.16
C LYS A 225 15.20 -7.02 -21.45
N ALA A 226 16.12 -7.18 -20.50
CA ALA A 226 17.55 -6.94 -20.68
C ALA A 226 18.22 -8.10 -21.41
#